data_AF-A0A929A7I2-F1
#
_entry.id   AF-A0A929A7I2-F1
#
_cell.length_a   1.000
_cell.length_b   1.000
_cell.length_c   1.000
_cell.angle_alpha   90.00
_cell.angle_beta   90.00
_cell.angle_gamma   90.00
#
_symmetry.space_group_name_H-M   'P 1'
#
loop_
_entity.id
_entity.type
_entity.pdbx_description
1 polymer ?
#
loop_
_entity_poly.entity_id
_entity_poly.type
_entity_poly.pdbx_seq_one_letter_code
_entity_poly.pdbx_strand_id
1 'polypeptide(L)'
;MILLLFFGLAYCLSWVTWLPLVLAEQGWIAGQLSQFLHLLGSLGSALAALIVTALYGGKPGLVDLWRRMVNWRVKEVWHAIAWLSPVGLFFIAALVTGWQGLPWQSFGRSAKYPDLPLLAYWLASIVFYGWGEETGWRGFALPQLQARQSALAATIKLSFFGRCGTCRCFGFPMGCPKWALGKWWVGT
;
A
#
# COMPACT_ATOMS: atom_id res chain seq x y z
N MET A 1 -12.82 -10.60 16.50
CA MET A 1 -11.56 -11.31 16.84
C MET A 1 -10.66 -11.47 15.62
N ILE A 2 -11.11 -12.16 14.56
CA ILE A 2 -10.29 -12.43 13.35
C ILE A 2 -9.73 -11.15 12.67
N LEU A 3 -10.54 -10.09 12.54
CA LEU A 3 -10.10 -8.81 11.98
C LEU A 3 -9.05 -8.11 12.85
N LEU A 4 -9.20 -8.15 14.18
CA LEU A 4 -8.24 -7.53 15.10
C LEU A 4 -6.88 -8.25 15.02
N LEU A 5 -6.90 -9.58 14.97
CA LEU A 5 -5.70 -10.38 14.78
C LEU A 5 -5.02 -10.04 13.44
N PHE A 6 -5.81 -9.91 12.37
CA PHE A 6 -5.30 -9.49 11.07
C PHE A 6 -4.65 -8.11 11.11
N PHE A 7 -5.33 -7.08 11.64
CA PHE A 7 -4.76 -5.74 11.74
C PHE A 7 -3.49 -5.74 12.61
N GLY A 8 -3.51 -6.43 13.75
CA GLY A 8 -2.35 -6.57 14.62
C GLY A 8 -1.16 -7.22 13.90
N LEU A 9 -1.37 -8.36 13.23
CA LEU A 9 -0.31 -9.03 12.47
C LEU A 9 0.19 -8.21 11.29
N ALA A 10 -0.72 -7.58 10.53
CA ALA A 10 -0.36 -6.73 9.41
C ALA A 10 0.56 -5.59 9.86
N TYR A 11 0.23 -4.92 10.97
CA TYR A 11 1.09 -3.88 11.52
C TYR A 11 2.40 -4.42 12.05
N CYS A 12 2.41 -5.50 12.84
CA CYS A 12 3.65 -6.06 13.34
C CYS A 12 4.60 -6.45 12.21
N LEU A 13 4.11 -7.13 11.17
CA LEU A 13 4.92 -7.56 10.04
C LEU A 13 5.45 -6.38 9.23
N SER A 14 4.61 -5.38 8.92
CA SER A 14 5.06 -4.18 8.21
C SER A 14 6.06 -3.37 9.05
N TRP A 15 5.80 -3.16 10.34
CA TRP A 15 6.68 -2.39 11.22
C TRP A 15 8.02 -3.07 11.49
N VAL A 16 8.09 -4.41 11.55
CA VAL A 16 9.39 -5.12 11.68
C VAL A 16 10.33 -4.78 10.51
N THR A 17 9.79 -4.57 9.31
CA THR A 17 10.60 -4.20 8.14
C THR A 17 10.88 -2.70 8.04
N TRP A 18 9.93 -1.86 8.47
CA TRP A 18 10.05 -0.40 8.35
C TRP A 18 10.78 0.24 9.52
N LEU A 19 10.71 -0.34 10.72
CA LEU A 19 11.36 0.20 11.92
C LEU A 19 12.88 0.36 11.74
N PRO A 20 13.63 -0.63 11.21
CA PRO A 20 15.06 -0.45 10.96
C PRO A 20 15.34 0.71 9.99
N LEU A 21 14.52 0.87 8.94
CA LEU A 21 14.65 1.98 7.99
C LEU A 21 14.47 3.34 8.70
N VAL A 22 13.48 3.44 9.58
CA VAL A 22 13.23 4.67 10.34
C VAL A 22 14.42 4.99 11.26
N LEU A 23 14.93 3.97 11.98
CA LEU A 23 16.03 4.14 12.93
C LEU A 23 17.35 4.48 12.23
N ALA A 24 17.62 3.92 11.07
CA ALA A 24 18.79 4.26 10.26
C ALA A 24 18.73 5.71 9.76
N GLU A 25 17.59 6.16 9.25
CA GLU A 25 17.38 7.54 8.79
C GLU A 25 17.47 8.58 9.92
N GLN A 26 17.14 8.19 11.15
CA GLN A 26 17.30 9.03 12.35
C GLN A 26 18.73 9.01 12.91
N GLY A 27 19.63 8.23 12.32
CA GLY A 27 21.02 8.07 12.79
C GLY A 27 21.16 7.26 14.07
N TRP A 28 20.11 6.53 14.50
CA TRP A 28 20.14 5.67 15.69
C TRP A 28 20.84 4.33 15.40
N ILE A 29 20.87 3.90 14.14
CA ILE A 29 21.59 2.71 13.68
C ILE A 29 22.56 3.14 12.58
N ALA A 30 23.79 2.63 12.63
CA ALA A 30 24.79 2.87 11.60
C ALA A 30 24.48 2.04 10.34
N GLY A 31 24.45 2.69 9.18
CA GLY A 31 24.35 2.05 7.86
C GLY A 31 23.21 2.59 6.99
N GLN A 32 23.45 2.68 5.68
CA GLN A 32 22.40 2.93 4.70
C GLN A 32 21.68 1.62 4.39
N LEU A 33 20.48 1.46 4.95
CA LEU A 33 19.61 0.35 4.62
C LEU A 33 18.99 0.56 3.25
N SER A 34 18.84 -0.54 2.50
CA SER A 34 18.28 -0.49 1.16
C SER A 34 16.82 -0.05 1.17
N GLN A 35 16.45 0.91 0.32
CA GLN A 35 15.07 1.36 0.14
C GLN A 35 14.13 0.22 -0.31
N PHE A 36 14.65 -0.87 -0.89
CA PHE A 36 13.88 -2.06 -1.25
C PHE A 36 13.23 -2.75 -0.05
N LEU A 37 13.76 -2.60 1.16
CA LEU A 37 13.11 -3.08 2.39
C LEU A 37 11.72 -2.46 2.58
N HIS A 38 11.49 -1.27 2.04
CA HIS A 38 10.17 -0.65 2.09
C HIS A 38 9.15 -1.40 1.25
N LEU A 39 9.54 -1.96 0.09
CA LEU A 39 8.66 -2.82 -0.71
C LEU A 39 8.27 -4.07 0.07
N LEU A 40 9.21 -4.67 0.79
CA LEU A 40 8.92 -5.86 1.60
C LEU A 40 7.90 -5.58 2.70
N GLY A 41 7.94 -4.41 3.34
CA GLY A 41 6.96 -4.06 4.37
C GLY A 41 5.52 -3.92 3.87
N SER A 42 5.33 -3.60 2.58
CA SER A 42 4.00 -3.58 1.95
C SER A 42 3.36 -4.97 1.89
N LEU A 43 4.17 -6.04 1.83
CA LEU A 43 3.70 -7.43 1.87
C LEU A 43 3.20 -7.87 3.26
N GLY A 44 3.43 -7.08 4.32
CA GLY A 44 3.03 -7.43 5.67
C GLY A 44 1.53 -7.71 5.80
N SER A 45 0.70 -6.95 5.08
CA SER A 45 -0.76 -7.18 5.06
C SER A 45 -1.16 -8.45 4.27
N ALA A 46 -0.48 -8.77 3.17
CA ALA A 46 -0.68 -10.01 2.42
C ALA A 46 -0.35 -11.24 3.30
N LEU A 47 0.81 -11.19 3.96
CA LEU A 47 1.27 -12.25 4.86
C LEU A 47 0.32 -12.42 6.04
N ALA A 48 -0.12 -11.32 6.65
CA ALA A 48 -1.12 -11.37 7.72
C ALA A 48 -2.44 -12.01 7.24
N ALA A 49 -2.93 -11.66 6.05
CA ALA A 49 -4.12 -12.28 5.49
C ALA A 49 -3.93 -13.78 5.27
N LEU A 50 -2.80 -14.21 4.71
CA LEU A 50 -2.48 -15.62 4.52
C LEU A 50 -2.42 -16.38 5.85
N ILE A 51 -1.71 -15.85 6.85
CA ILE A 51 -1.58 -16.48 8.18
C ILE A 51 -2.95 -16.62 8.83
N VAL A 52 -3.73 -15.55 8.90
CA VAL A 52 -5.04 -15.59 9.56
C VAL A 52 -6.02 -16.50 8.79
N THR A 53 -5.99 -16.47 7.46
CA THR A 53 -6.81 -17.37 6.63
C THR A 53 -6.43 -18.83 6.85
N ALA A 54 -5.13 -19.14 6.92
CA ALA A 54 -4.66 -20.50 7.19
C ALA A 54 -5.09 -20.99 8.59
N LEU A 55 -4.99 -20.12 9.61
CA LEU A 55 -5.34 -20.46 11.00
C LEU A 55 -6.84 -20.74 11.19
N TYR A 56 -7.72 -19.94 10.58
CA TYR A 56 -9.18 -20.06 10.80
C TYR A 56 -9.92 -20.81 9.70
N GLY A 57 -9.47 -20.70 8.46
CA GLY A 57 -10.13 -21.28 7.27
C GLY A 57 -9.39 -22.46 6.64
N GLY A 58 -8.17 -22.77 7.10
CA GLY A 58 -7.36 -23.86 6.57
C GLY A 58 -7.11 -23.77 5.05
N LYS A 59 -6.89 -24.92 4.41
CA LYS A 59 -6.71 -25.02 2.96
C LYS A 59 -7.90 -24.45 2.16
N PRO A 60 -9.17 -24.74 2.51
CA PRO A 60 -10.30 -24.19 1.76
C PRO A 60 -10.36 -22.65 1.78
N GLY A 61 -10.07 -22.04 2.93
CA GLY A 61 -10.01 -20.57 3.05
C GLY A 61 -8.93 -19.96 2.17
N LEU A 62 -7.74 -20.57 2.10
CA LEU A 62 -6.65 -20.09 1.23
C LEU A 62 -7.01 -20.19 -0.26
N VAL A 63 -7.69 -21.27 -0.66
CA VAL A 63 -8.17 -21.43 -2.05
C VAL A 63 -9.22 -20.38 -2.39
N ASP A 64 -10.14 -20.09 -1.48
CA ASP A 64 -11.16 -19.03 -1.66
C ASP A 64 -10.51 -17.64 -1.77
N LEU A 65 -9.53 -17.33 -0.90
CA LEU A 65 -8.76 -16.08 -0.97
C LEU A 65 -8.06 -15.96 -2.33
N TRP A 66 -7.33 -17.00 -2.75
CA TRP A 66 -6.64 -17.00 -4.04
C TRP A 66 -7.60 -16.84 -5.21
N ARG A 67 -8.73 -17.56 -5.20
CA ARG A 67 -9.76 -17.47 -6.23
C ARG A 67 -10.29 -16.05 -6.40
N ARG A 68 -10.48 -15.32 -5.30
CA ARG A 68 -10.92 -13.92 -5.34
C ARG A 68 -9.86 -13.00 -5.94
N MET A 69 -8.58 -13.23 -5.63
CA MET A 69 -7.47 -12.44 -6.16
C MET A 69 -7.29 -12.61 -7.68
N VAL A 70 -7.57 -13.80 -8.22
CA VAL A 70 -7.43 -14.08 -9.66
C VAL A 70 -8.75 -13.94 -10.44
N ASN A 71 -9.85 -13.56 -9.78
CA ASN A 71 -11.14 -13.42 -10.45
C ASN A 71 -11.21 -12.10 -11.24
N TRP A 72 -10.88 -12.19 -12.53
CA TRP A 72 -10.87 -11.04 -13.46
C TRP A 72 -12.23 -10.79 -14.14
N ARG A 73 -13.31 -11.49 -13.75
CA ARG A 73 -14.64 -11.34 -14.38
C ARG A 73 -15.35 -10.07 -13.91
N VAL A 74 -14.87 -8.91 -14.37
CA VAL A 74 -15.53 -7.62 -14.19
C VAL A 74 -15.93 -7.03 -15.54
N LYS A 75 -16.92 -6.13 -15.56
CA LYS A 75 -17.35 -5.46 -16.80
C LYS A 75 -16.18 -4.68 -17.40
N GLU A 76 -16.06 -4.68 -18.73
CA GLU A 76 -14.96 -4.03 -19.47
C GLU A 76 -14.76 -2.56 -19.11
N VAL A 77 -15.84 -1.85 -18.76
CA VAL A 77 -15.80 -0.47 -18.26
C VAL A 77 -14.87 -0.31 -17.07
N TRP A 78 -14.81 -1.29 -16.16
CA TRP A 78 -13.93 -1.24 -14.99
C TRP A 78 -12.46 -1.44 -15.35
N HIS A 79 -12.16 -2.21 -16.41
CA HIS A 79 -10.80 -2.27 -16.94
C HIS A 79 -10.39 -0.92 -17.52
N ALA A 80 -11.26 -0.29 -18.33
CA ALA A 80 -10.99 1.03 -18.88
C ALA A 80 -10.75 2.07 -17.78
N ILE A 81 -11.59 2.10 -16.74
CA ILE A 81 -11.41 2.99 -15.59
C ILE A 81 -10.09 2.72 -14.85
N ALA A 82 -9.73 1.44 -14.63
CA ALA A 82 -8.49 1.10 -13.93
C ALA A 82 -7.24 1.57 -14.70
N TRP A 83 -7.23 1.44 -16.04
CA TRP A 83 -6.12 1.86 -16.88
C TRP A 83 -6.07 3.38 -17.13
N LEU A 84 -7.23 4.01 -17.31
CA LEU A 84 -7.32 5.43 -17.66
C LEU A 84 -7.31 6.35 -16.44
N SER A 85 -7.69 5.87 -15.24
CA SER A 85 -7.76 6.73 -14.05
C SER A 85 -6.42 7.37 -13.65
N PRO A 86 -5.25 6.69 -13.67
CA PRO A 86 -3.99 7.34 -13.32
C PRO A 86 -3.61 8.42 -14.33
N VAL A 87 -3.87 8.16 -15.62
CA VAL A 87 -3.62 9.11 -16.71
C VAL A 87 -4.55 10.31 -16.59
N GLY A 88 -5.84 10.08 -16.36
CA GLY A 88 -6.84 11.14 -16.16
C GLY A 88 -6.52 12.02 -14.96
N LEU A 89 -6.12 11.42 -13.82
CA LEU A 89 -5.70 12.17 -12.64
C LEU A 89 -4.45 13.02 -12.91
N PHE A 90 -3.49 12.51 -13.69
CA PHE A 90 -2.33 13.27 -14.10
C PHE A 90 -2.70 14.48 -14.97
N PHE A 91 -3.59 14.32 -15.96
CA PHE A 91 -4.07 15.44 -16.78
C PHE A 91 -4.88 16.45 -15.97
N ILE A 92 -5.70 16.01 -15.01
CA ILE A 92 -6.40 16.92 -14.09
C ILE A 92 -5.38 17.75 -13.29
N ALA A 93 -4.34 17.11 -12.76
CA ALA A 93 -3.25 17.81 -12.07
C ALA A 93 -2.52 18.80 -13.00
N ALA A 94 -2.30 18.43 -14.27
CA ALA A 94 -1.74 19.31 -15.29
C ALA A 94 -2.58 20.58 -15.48
N LEU A 95 -3.89 20.41 -15.63
CA LEU A 95 -4.82 21.52 -15.82
C LEU A 95 -4.84 22.45 -14.61
N VAL A 96 -4.88 21.91 -13.40
CA VAL A 96 -4.90 22.70 -12.15
C VAL A 96 -3.62 23.51 -11.97
N THR A 97 -2.47 22.94 -12.36
CA THR A 97 -1.15 23.60 -12.24
C THR A 97 -0.76 24.43 -13.45
N GLY A 98 -1.64 24.57 -14.45
CA GLY A 98 -1.35 25.31 -15.67
C GLY A 98 -0.21 24.71 -16.50
N TRP A 99 0.03 23.40 -16.40
CA TRP A 99 1.09 22.63 -17.07
C TRP A 99 2.54 22.99 -16.67
N GLN A 100 2.75 24.12 -15.99
CA GLN A 100 4.06 24.64 -15.61
C GLN A 100 4.64 24.02 -14.33
N GLY A 101 3.77 23.48 -13.46
CA GLY A 101 4.19 22.83 -12.20
C GLY A 101 4.47 21.33 -12.33
N LEU A 102 4.36 20.74 -13.52
CA LEU A 102 4.48 19.30 -13.69
C LEU A 102 5.90 18.84 -14.01
N PRO A 103 6.45 17.89 -13.24
CA PRO A 103 7.75 17.30 -13.54
C PRO A 103 7.59 16.22 -14.62
N TRP A 104 7.40 16.62 -15.88
CA TRP A 104 7.19 15.73 -17.03
C TRP A 104 8.24 14.62 -17.13
N GLN A 105 9.50 14.94 -16.83
CA GLN A 105 10.63 13.99 -16.85
C GLN A 105 10.60 12.96 -15.70
N SER A 106 9.82 13.24 -14.67
CA SER A 106 9.62 12.37 -13.50
C SER A 106 8.32 11.57 -13.60
N PHE A 107 7.55 11.73 -14.67
CA PHE A 107 6.31 10.98 -14.85
C PHE A 107 6.58 9.47 -14.87
N GLY A 108 5.87 8.74 -14.01
CA GLY A 108 6.04 7.30 -13.83
C GLY A 108 7.33 6.87 -13.13
N ARG A 109 8.22 7.81 -12.76
CA ARG A 109 9.43 7.52 -11.97
C ARG A 109 9.17 7.77 -10.48
N SER A 110 10.00 7.16 -9.64
CA SER A 110 9.93 7.34 -8.20
C SER A 110 11.19 8.02 -7.70
N ALA A 111 11.05 9.15 -7.01
CA ALA A 111 12.16 9.74 -6.25
C ALA A 111 12.70 8.78 -5.18
N LYS A 112 11.89 7.79 -4.76
CA LYS A 112 12.27 6.76 -3.79
C LYS A 112 13.12 5.64 -4.39
N TYR A 113 13.11 5.46 -5.71
CA TYR A 113 13.88 4.43 -6.38
C TYR A 113 14.45 5.00 -7.67
N PRO A 114 15.38 5.97 -7.58
CA PRO A 114 15.90 6.68 -8.75
C PRO A 114 16.64 5.74 -9.71
N ASP A 115 17.28 4.70 -9.16
CA ASP A 115 18.08 3.75 -9.93
C ASP A 115 17.24 2.63 -10.58
N LEU A 116 15.95 2.52 -10.24
CA LEU A 116 15.09 1.52 -10.88
C LEU A 116 14.71 1.98 -12.29
N PRO A 117 14.95 1.15 -13.32
CA PRO A 117 14.36 1.36 -14.62
C PRO A 117 12.84 1.50 -14.52
N LEU A 118 12.25 2.34 -15.37
CA LEU A 118 10.81 2.65 -15.34
C LEU A 118 9.97 1.36 -15.25
N LEU A 119 10.17 0.43 -16.19
CA LEU A 119 9.42 -0.83 -16.22
C LEU A 119 9.57 -1.65 -14.94
N ALA A 120 10.77 -1.71 -14.37
CA ALA A 120 11.03 -2.44 -13.12
C ALA A 120 10.28 -1.80 -11.94
N TYR A 121 10.25 -0.47 -11.86
CA TYR A 121 9.48 0.25 -10.84
C TYR A 121 7.97 -0.01 -10.98
N TRP A 122 7.43 -0.01 -12.21
CA TRP A 122 6.02 -0.29 -12.45
C TRP A 122 5.65 -1.73 -12.06
N LEU A 123 6.47 -2.71 -12.47
CA LEU A 123 6.27 -4.12 -12.09
C LEU A 123 6.35 -4.30 -10.58
N ALA A 124 7.35 -3.70 -9.93
CA ALA A 124 7.44 -3.72 -8.48
C ALA A 124 6.20 -3.09 -7.84
N SER A 125 5.73 -1.96 -8.37
CA SER A 125 4.56 -1.27 -7.81
C SER A 125 3.28 -2.12 -7.91
N ILE A 126 3.08 -2.78 -9.05
CA ILE A 126 1.96 -3.71 -9.28
C ILE A 126 2.06 -4.90 -8.33
N VAL A 127 3.24 -5.50 -8.16
CA VAL A 127 3.40 -6.70 -7.32
C VAL A 127 3.30 -6.38 -5.83
N PHE A 128 4.03 -5.38 -5.35
CA PHE A 128 4.15 -5.10 -3.92
C PHE A 128 2.94 -4.33 -3.38
N TYR A 129 2.54 -3.24 -4.03
CA TYR A 129 1.39 -2.45 -3.59
C TYR A 129 0.09 -2.96 -4.21
N GLY A 130 0.08 -3.17 -5.53
CA GLY A 130 -1.14 -3.57 -6.24
C GLY A 130 -1.63 -4.97 -5.88
N TRP A 131 -0.73 -5.96 -5.75
CA TRP A 131 -1.09 -7.32 -5.39
C TRP A 131 -0.89 -7.56 -3.89
N GLY A 132 0.28 -7.21 -3.34
CA GLY A 132 0.59 -7.43 -1.92
C GLY A 132 -0.40 -6.73 -0.97
N GLU A 133 -0.40 -5.40 -0.96
CA GLU A 133 -1.29 -4.67 -0.04
C GLU A 133 -2.77 -4.97 -0.29
N GLU A 134 -3.19 -5.01 -1.55
CA GLU A 134 -4.60 -5.24 -1.88
C GLU A 134 -5.08 -6.66 -1.54
N THR A 135 -4.19 -7.67 -1.50
CA THR A 135 -4.55 -9.01 -0.99
C THR A 135 -5.02 -8.94 0.46
N GLY A 136 -4.31 -8.17 1.29
CA GLY A 136 -4.68 -7.97 2.69
C GLY A 136 -5.96 -7.17 2.84
N TRP A 137 -6.02 -5.99 2.21
CA TRP A 137 -7.11 -5.05 2.41
C TRP A 137 -8.39 -5.44 1.69
N ARG A 138 -8.32 -5.69 0.38
CA ARG A 138 -9.49 -6.02 -0.45
C ARG A 138 -9.78 -7.51 -0.49
N GLY A 139 -8.75 -8.35 -0.49
CA GLY A 139 -8.92 -9.81 -0.53
C GLY A 139 -9.46 -10.37 0.79
N PHE A 140 -8.94 -9.90 1.92
CA PHE A 140 -9.26 -10.45 3.25
C PHE A 140 -10.15 -9.53 4.10
N ALA A 141 -9.72 -8.30 4.38
CA ALA A 141 -10.38 -7.45 5.38
C ALA A 141 -11.74 -6.92 4.91
N LEU A 142 -11.85 -6.48 3.66
CA LEU A 142 -13.06 -5.85 3.11
C LEU A 142 -14.28 -6.79 3.12
N PRO A 143 -14.22 -8.05 2.62
CA PRO A 143 -15.37 -8.96 2.65
C PRO A 143 -15.88 -9.24 4.07
N GLN A 144 -14.96 -9.34 5.03
CA GLN A 144 -15.33 -9.58 6.44
C GLN A 144 -15.98 -8.37 7.11
N LEU A 145 -15.57 -7.16 6.74
CA LEU A 145 -16.23 -5.93 7.21
C LEU A 145 -17.61 -5.77 6.57
N GLN A 146 -17.72 -6.02 5.26
CA GLN A 146 -18.99 -5.94 4.52
C GLN A 146 -20.02 -6.99 4.97
N ALA A 147 -19.58 -8.13 5.49
CA ALA A 147 -20.48 -9.15 6.03
C ALA A 147 -21.33 -8.65 7.22
N ARG A 148 -20.94 -7.55 7.88
CA ARG A 148 -21.62 -7.02 9.07
C ARG A 148 -22.02 -5.55 8.94
N GLN A 149 -21.69 -4.89 7.84
CA GLN A 149 -21.78 -3.43 7.68
C GLN A 149 -22.08 -3.07 6.23
N SER A 150 -22.67 -1.90 6.01
CA SER A 150 -22.81 -1.36 4.65
C SER A 150 -21.45 -1.12 4.00
N ALA A 151 -21.41 -1.16 2.66
CA ALA A 151 -20.17 -0.97 1.90
C ALA A 151 -19.47 0.35 2.24
N LEU A 152 -20.22 1.42 2.50
CA LEU A 152 -19.69 2.72 2.89
C LEU A 152 -19.02 2.66 4.27
N ALA A 153 -19.71 2.12 5.29
CA ALA A 153 -19.17 2.03 6.65
C ALA A 153 -17.93 1.12 6.70
N ALA A 154 -17.95 0.00 5.98
CA ALA A 154 -16.80 -0.89 5.85
C ALA A 154 -15.60 -0.18 5.22
N THR A 155 -15.81 0.58 4.15
CA THR A 155 -14.73 1.31 3.45
C THR A 155 -14.16 2.43 4.31
N ILE A 156 -14.99 3.15 5.07
CA ILE A 156 -14.52 4.19 6.01
C ILE A 156 -13.66 3.59 7.12
N LYS A 157 -14.11 2.50 7.75
CA LYS A 157 -13.33 1.82 8.78
C LYS A 157 -12.03 1.26 8.21
N LEU A 158 -12.09 0.60 7.06
CA LEU A 158 -10.90 0.07 6.40
C LEU A 158 -9.92 1.18 6.03
N SER A 159 -10.42 2.33 5.54
CA SER A 159 -9.57 3.49 5.22
C SER A 159 -8.95 4.09 6.48
N PHE A 160 -9.69 4.16 7.59
CA PHE A 160 -9.16 4.63 8.86
C PHE A 160 -8.06 3.71 9.39
N PHE A 161 -8.30 2.40 9.44
CA PHE A 161 -7.29 1.44 9.90
C PHE A 161 -6.12 1.34 8.93
N GLY A 162 -6.36 1.14 7.63
CA GLY A 162 -5.32 1.12 6.61
C GLY A 162 -4.46 2.39 6.66
N ARG A 163 -5.07 3.57 6.78
CA ARG A 163 -4.34 4.84 6.93
C ARG A 163 -3.65 4.97 8.27
N CYS A 164 -4.20 4.48 9.38
CA CYS A 164 -3.57 4.52 10.70
C CYS A 164 -2.36 3.56 10.81
N GLY A 165 -2.42 2.43 10.13
CA GLY A 165 -1.28 1.53 9.93
C GLY A 165 -0.15 2.13 9.12
N THR A 166 -0.53 2.85 8.07
CA THR A 166 0.39 3.62 7.23
C THR A 166 0.69 5.01 7.83
N CYS A 167 0.03 5.40 8.94
CA CYS A 167 0.34 6.62 9.70
C CYS A 167 1.64 6.37 10.46
N ARG A 168 2.71 6.69 9.77
CA ARG A 168 4.13 6.70 10.14
C ARG A 168 4.50 7.59 11.33
N CYS A 169 3.55 7.88 12.23
CA CYS A 169 3.68 8.93 13.25
C CYS A 169 3.40 8.46 14.68
N PHE A 170 3.06 7.19 14.93
CA PHE A 170 2.80 6.75 16.30
C PHE A 170 4.11 6.59 17.08
N GLY A 171 4.48 7.63 17.83
CA GLY A 171 5.42 7.52 18.96
C GLY A 171 6.72 8.33 18.91
N PHE A 172 7.01 9.10 17.85
CA PHE A 172 8.26 9.89 17.79
C PHE A 172 8.04 11.35 18.26
N PRO A 173 8.68 11.80 19.36
CA PRO A 173 8.53 13.16 19.89
C PRO A 173 9.17 14.26 19.01
N MET A 174 10.01 13.90 18.02
CA MET A 174 10.83 14.85 17.25
C MET A 174 10.50 14.90 15.75
N GLY A 175 9.21 14.97 15.44
CA GLY A 175 8.76 15.27 14.09
C GLY A 175 8.75 14.07 13.15
N CYS A 176 7.85 14.17 12.19
CA CYS A 176 7.59 13.14 11.20
C CYS A 176 8.75 13.07 10.19
N PRO A 177 9.33 11.88 9.92
CA PRO A 177 10.38 11.74 8.91
C PRO A 177 9.94 12.32 7.56
N LYS A 178 10.83 12.94 6.78
CA LYS A 178 10.48 13.66 5.53
C LYS A 178 9.67 12.82 4.54
N TRP A 179 9.76 11.49 4.58
CA TRP A 179 9.00 10.56 3.74
C TRP A 179 7.55 10.32 4.21
N ALA A 180 7.19 10.74 5.42
CA ALA A 180 5.88 10.53 6.02
C ALA A 180 4.95 11.76 5.97
N LEU A 181 5.49 12.94 5.64
CA LEU A 181 4.74 14.21 5.53
C LEU A 181 4.22 14.55 4.13
N GLY A 182 4.30 13.65 3.14
CA GLY A 182 3.82 13.96 1.78
C GLY A 182 4.51 15.14 1.09
N LYS A 183 5.65 15.62 1.62
CA LYS A 183 6.47 16.71 1.03
C LYS A 183 7.33 16.20 -0.15
N TRP A 184 6.70 15.60 -1.16
CA TRP A 184 7.39 15.17 -2.38
C TRP A 184 6.57 15.37 -3.66
N TRP A 185 5.40 16.01 -3.57
CA TRP A 185 4.65 16.44 -4.76
C TRP A 185 5.22 17.70 -5.43
N VAL A 186 6.20 18.35 -4.82
CA VAL A 186 6.92 19.46 -5.41
C VAL A 186 8.40 19.21 -5.16
N GLY A 187 9.13 18.92 -6.22
CA GLY A 187 10.57 19.08 -6.22
C GLY A 187 10.88 20.58 -6.27
N THR A 188 10.77 21.23 -5.12
CA THR A 188 11.28 22.55 -4.69
C THR A 188 10.53 22.96 -3.43
#